data_AF-A0A099KKJ4-F1
#
_entry.id   AF-A0A099KKJ4-F1
#
_cell.length_a   1.000
_cell.length_b   1.000
_cell.length_c   1.000
_cell.angle_alpha   90.00
_cell.angle_beta   90.00
_cell.angle_gamma   90.00
#
_symmetry.space_group_name_H-M   'P 1'
#
loop_
_entity.id
_entity.type
_entity.pdbx_description
1 polymer ?
#
loop_
_entity_poly.entity_id
_entity_poly.type
_entity_poly.pdbx_seq_one_letter_code
_entity_poly.pdbx_strand_id
1 'polypeptide(L)'
;MRSVIVLLVFLVSVANAETFSINTNIKKIRTVTEFNPEVKAREQVAFQVNAPLEGGCTWLYLTPEAKSAYSLLLASKIAGKEVGIQYSTTPSPWHTATCQVHFLDLD
;
A
#
# COMPACT_ATOMS: atom_id res chain seq x y z
N MET A 1 -30.80 3.95 -49.61
CA MET A 1 -30.55 3.13 -48.41
C MET A 1 -29.27 3.64 -47.77
N ARG A 2 -29.37 4.16 -46.55
CA ARG A 2 -28.28 4.77 -45.79
C ARG A 2 -27.65 3.68 -44.91
N SER A 3 -26.40 3.31 -45.15
CA SER A 3 -25.62 2.49 -44.22
C SER A 3 -24.61 3.37 -43.51
N VAL A 4 -24.99 3.85 -42.33
CA VAL A 4 -24.10 4.53 -41.39
C VAL A 4 -23.46 3.44 -40.54
N ILE A 5 -22.19 3.14 -40.80
CA ILE A 5 -21.38 2.26 -39.95
C ILE A 5 -21.00 3.09 -38.71
N VAL A 6 -21.69 2.85 -37.60
CA VAL A 6 -21.34 3.40 -36.29
C VAL A 6 -20.23 2.53 -35.71
N LEU A 7 -18.99 2.99 -35.84
CA LEU A 7 -17.83 2.37 -35.20
C LEU A 7 -17.86 2.75 -33.70
N LEU A 8 -18.35 1.85 -32.86
CA LEU A 8 -18.37 2.00 -31.41
C LEU A 8 -16.94 1.90 -30.87
N VAL A 9 -16.37 3.03 -30.45
CA VAL A 9 -15.08 3.11 -29.76
C VAL A 9 -15.30 2.67 -28.31
N PHE A 10 -14.82 1.49 -27.95
CA PHE A 10 -14.72 1.04 -26.56
C PHE A 10 -13.61 1.83 -25.85
N LEU A 11 -13.99 2.92 -25.17
CA LEU A 11 -13.18 3.57 -24.15
C LEU A 11 -13.20 2.69 -22.88
N VAL A 12 -12.22 1.81 -22.74
CA VAL A 12 -11.99 1.11 -21.47
C VAL A 12 -11.28 2.09 -20.54
N SER A 13 -12.02 2.70 -19.61
CA SER A 13 -11.44 3.48 -18.52
C SER A 13 -10.59 2.55 -17.66
N VAL A 14 -9.27 2.66 -17.78
CA VAL A 14 -8.33 2.02 -16.86
C VAL A 14 -8.44 2.78 -15.53
N ALA A 15 -9.06 2.16 -14.53
CA ALA A 15 -9.08 2.70 -13.17
C ALA A 15 -7.64 2.66 -12.62
N ASN A 16 -6.93 3.77 -12.71
CA ASN A 16 -5.61 3.92 -12.07
C ASN A 16 -5.83 3.97 -10.56
N ALA A 17 -5.27 3.01 -9.82
CA ALA A 17 -5.14 3.15 -8.38
C ALA A 17 -4.22 4.34 -8.09
N GLU A 18 -4.72 5.34 -7.39
CA GLU A 18 -3.93 6.52 -7.03
C GLU A 18 -2.75 6.08 -6.16
N THR A 19 -1.55 6.44 -6.61
CA THR A 19 -0.30 6.14 -5.90
C THR A 19 0.21 7.43 -5.28
N PHE A 20 0.57 7.35 -4.01
CA PHE A 20 1.02 8.45 -3.17
C PHE A 20 2.47 8.21 -2.76
N SER A 21 3.24 9.28 -2.63
CA SER A 21 4.64 9.23 -2.17
C SER A 21 4.81 10.16 -0.98
N ILE A 22 5.43 9.65 0.09
CA ILE A 22 5.70 10.41 1.30
C ILE A 22 7.11 10.11 1.82
N ASN A 23 7.73 11.08 2.48
CA ASN A 23 8.95 10.86 3.25
C ASN A 23 8.64 11.10 4.73
N THR A 24 8.91 10.11 5.58
CA THR A 24 8.48 10.15 6.99
C THR A 24 9.22 9.11 7.83
N ASN A 25 9.24 9.31 9.15
CA ASN A 25 9.64 8.27 10.08
C ASN A 25 8.54 7.23 10.33
N ILE A 26 8.98 6.03 10.72
CA ILE A 26 8.10 4.93 11.14
C ILE A 26 7.73 5.08 12.63
N LYS A 27 6.43 5.21 12.89
CA LYS A 27 5.86 5.32 14.24
C LYS A 27 5.74 3.96 14.92
N LYS A 28 5.05 3.02 14.28
CA LYS A 28 4.70 1.72 14.84
C LYS A 28 4.84 0.62 13.79
N ILE A 29 5.31 -0.55 14.18
CA ILE A 29 5.37 -1.75 13.33
C ILE A 29 4.68 -2.85 14.12
N ARG A 30 3.86 -3.65 13.45
CA ARG A 30 3.21 -4.84 14.03
C ARG A 30 3.18 -5.96 12.99
N THR A 31 3.30 -7.18 13.47
CA THR A 31 2.93 -8.36 12.71
C THR A 31 1.44 -8.59 12.87
N VAL A 32 0.74 -8.79 11.77
CA VAL A 32 -0.69 -9.10 11.79
C VAL A 32 -0.86 -10.51 12.38
N THR A 33 -1.55 -10.56 13.52
CA THR A 33 -1.90 -11.80 14.22
C THR A 33 -3.32 -12.25 13.95
N GLU A 34 -4.10 -11.42 13.27
CA GLU A 34 -5.51 -11.67 12.99
C GLU A 34 -5.67 -12.83 12.01
N PHE A 35 -6.57 -13.73 12.36
CA PHE A 35 -7.04 -14.77 11.47
C PHE A 35 -8.12 -14.17 10.58
N ASN A 36 -7.84 -14.05 9.28
CA ASN A 36 -8.84 -13.75 8.28
C ASN A 36 -9.22 -15.07 7.57
N PRO A 37 -10.51 -15.42 7.50
CA PRO A 37 -10.95 -16.69 6.93
C PRO A 37 -10.67 -16.81 5.43
N GLU A 38 -10.52 -15.69 4.71
CA GLU A 38 -10.34 -15.66 3.27
C GLU A 38 -8.88 -15.58 2.84
N VAL A 39 -8.01 -15.00 3.68
CA VAL A 39 -6.59 -14.76 3.34
C VAL A 39 -5.69 -15.07 4.53
N LYS A 40 -4.51 -15.67 4.26
CA LYS A 40 -3.43 -15.80 5.24
C LYS A 40 -2.81 -14.43 5.53
N ALA A 41 -3.53 -13.62 6.32
CA ALA A 41 -3.07 -12.33 6.83
C ALA A 41 -2.02 -12.49 7.95
N ARG A 42 -1.95 -13.68 8.55
CA ARG A 42 -0.96 -14.02 9.58
C ARG A 42 0.45 -13.82 9.02
N GLU A 43 1.33 -13.25 9.84
CA GLU A 43 2.75 -12.96 9.51
C GLU A 43 2.97 -11.82 8.52
N GLN A 44 1.90 -11.19 8.01
CA GLN A 44 2.01 -9.95 7.26
C GLN A 44 2.50 -8.83 8.18
N VAL A 45 3.25 -7.88 7.63
CA VAL A 45 3.73 -6.72 8.39
C VAL A 45 2.87 -5.52 8.06
N ALA A 46 2.29 -4.92 9.11
CA ALA A 46 1.63 -3.64 9.01
C ALA A 46 2.37 -2.59 9.86
N PHE A 47 2.46 -1.37 9.38
CA PHE A 47 3.15 -0.28 10.06
C PHE A 47 2.40 1.04 9.91
N GLN A 48 2.69 1.96 10.83
CA GLN A 48 2.16 3.31 10.87
C GLN A 48 3.34 4.28 10.80
N VAL A 49 3.12 5.39 10.12
CA VAL A 49 4.09 6.47 9.97
C VAL A 49 3.66 7.71 10.76
N ASN A 50 4.55 8.69 10.90
CA ASN A 50 4.24 9.95 11.58
C ASN A 50 3.45 10.92 10.70
N ALA A 51 3.71 10.93 9.40
CA ALA A 51 2.98 11.75 8.45
C ALA A 51 1.51 11.28 8.29
N PRO A 52 0.57 12.20 8.01
CA PRO A 52 -0.77 11.82 7.61
C PRO A 52 -0.73 11.04 6.28
N LEU A 53 -1.60 10.05 6.14
CA LEU A 53 -1.77 9.29 4.91
C LEU A 53 -3.06 9.74 4.20
N GLU A 54 -2.97 9.87 2.88
CA GLU A 54 -4.10 10.18 2.01
C GLU A 54 -5.08 9.02 1.85
N GLY A 55 -6.30 9.35 1.37
CA GLY A 55 -7.29 8.37 0.91
C GLY A 55 -7.84 7.44 2.00
N GLY A 56 -7.88 7.90 3.26
CA GLY A 56 -8.44 7.15 4.39
C GLY A 56 -7.53 6.04 4.92
N CYS A 57 -6.29 5.96 4.43
CA CYS A 57 -5.28 5.07 4.95
C CYS A 57 -4.86 5.49 6.37
N THR A 58 -4.70 4.53 7.27
CA THR A 58 -4.21 4.77 8.64
C THR A 58 -2.99 3.91 8.97
N TRP A 59 -2.89 2.78 8.28
CA TRP A 59 -1.78 1.85 8.33
C TRP A 59 -1.35 1.53 6.91
N LEU A 60 -0.11 1.08 6.79
CA LEU A 60 0.47 0.55 5.57
C LEU A 60 0.84 -0.91 5.79
N TYR A 61 0.76 -1.75 4.76
CA TYR A 61 1.25 -3.11 4.84
C TYR A 61 2.21 -3.45 3.71
N LEU A 62 3.19 -4.29 4.04
CA LEU A 62 4.07 -4.91 3.06
C LEU A 62 3.43 -6.18 2.53
N THR A 63 3.43 -6.36 1.21
CA THR A 63 3.06 -7.64 0.60
C THR A 63 4.05 -8.74 1.03
N PRO A 64 3.64 -10.02 1.01
CA PRO A 64 4.51 -11.12 1.45
C PRO A 64 5.79 -11.28 0.62
N GLU A 65 5.83 -10.70 -0.59
CA GLU A 65 6.99 -10.67 -1.49
C GLU A 65 8.05 -9.65 -1.05
N ALA A 66 7.65 -8.61 -0.32
CA ALA A 66 8.52 -7.52 0.13
C ALA A 66 9.27 -7.82 1.45
N LYS A 67 9.69 -9.08 1.67
CA LYS A 67 10.34 -9.49 2.94
C LYS A 67 11.61 -8.69 3.26
N SER A 68 12.38 -8.32 2.25
CA SER A 68 13.59 -7.50 2.40
C SER A 68 13.28 -6.09 2.92
N ALA A 69 12.13 -5.52 2.55
CA ALA A 69 11.69 -4.21 3.02
C ALA A 69 11.35 -4.20 4.53
N TYR A 70 11.05 -5.36 5.13
CA TYR A 70 10.79 -5.44 6.57
C TYR A 70 12.03 -5.11 7.40
N SER A 71 13.18 -5.69 7.06
CA SER A 71 14.44 -5.40 7.74
C SER A 71 14.81 -3.92 7.60
N LEU A 72 14.52 -3.32 6.44
CA LEU A 72 14.71 -1.90 6.19
C LEU A 72 13.83 -1.04 7.11
N LEU A 73 12.53 -1.32 7.15
CA LEU A 73 11.58 -0.63 8.03
C LEU A 73 12.02 -0.67 9.50
N LEU A 74 12.43 -1.86 9.96
CA LEU A 74 12.86 -2.05 11.33
C LEU A 74 14.15 -1.27 11.62
N ALA A 75 15.14 -1.34 10.72
CA ALA A 75 16.38 -0.60 10.85
C ALA A 75 16.15 0.92 10.86
N SER A 76 15.34 1.45 9.94
CA SER A 76 15.01 2.88 9.88
C SER A 76 14.27 3.34 11.12
N LYS A 77 13.35 2.54 11.64
CA LYS A 77 12.65 2.84 12.89
C LYS A 77 13.62 2.94 14.07
N ILE A 78 14.52 1.96 14.22
CA ILE A 78 15.50 1.94 15.31
C ILE A 78 16.47 3.11 15.19
N ALA A 79 16.90 3.43 13.97
CA ALA A 79 17.82 4.53 13.70
C ALA A 79 17.14 5.92 13.74
N GLY A 80 15.81 5.99 13.81
CA GLY A 80 15.06 7.25 13.72
C GLY A 80 15.22 7.96 12.38
N LYS A 81 15.49 7.22 11.29
CA LYS A 81 15.66 7.77 9.95
C LYS A 81 14.31 7.91 9.24
N GLU A 82 14.24 8.88 8.33
CA GLU A 82 13.12 9.00 7.41
C GLU A 82 13.24 7.93 6.31
N VAL A 83 12.09 7.55 5.76
CA VAL A 83 12.00 6.62 4.65
C VAL A 83 11.05 7.16 3.59
N GLY A 84 11.47 7.04 2.34
CA GLY A 84 10.62 7.26 1.19
C GLY A 84 9.67 6.08 1.03
N ILE A 85 8.37 6.34 0.99
CA ILE A 85 7.33 5.32 0.87
C ILE A 85 6.42 5.67 -0.28
N GLN A 86 6.24 4.72 -1.21
CA GLN A 86 5.18 4.77 -2.21
C GLN A 86 4.11 3.75 -1.88
N TYR A 87 2.86 4.20 -1.81
CA TYR A 87 1.71 3.38 -1.45
C TYR A 87 0.48 3.74 -2.29
N SER A 88 -0.50 2.85 -2.31
CA SER A 88 -1.80 3.09 -2.95
C SER A 88 -2.93 2.92 -1.96
N THR A 89 -4.08 3.51 -2.23
CA THR A 89 -5.31 3.35 -1.43
C THR A 89 -5.97 1.98 -1.56
N THR A 90 -5.35 1.05 -2.30
CA THR A 90 -5.77 -0.35 -2.33
C THR A 90 -5.72 -0.93 -0.93
N PRO A 91 -6.88 -1.32 -0.37
CA PRO A 91 -6.97 -1.81 1.00
C PRO A 91 -6.32 -3.19 1.11
N SER A 92 -5.87 -3.52 2.31
CA SER A 92 -5.44 -4.88 2.61
C SER A 92 -6.65 -5.81 2.60
N PRO A 93 -6.45 -7.10 2.27
CA PRO A 93 -7.54 -8.08 2.31
C PRO A 93 -8.18 -8.29 3.68
N TRP A 94 -7.58 -7.79 4.76
CA TRP A 94 -8.05 -7.99 6.13
C TRP A 94 -8.48 -6.70 6.84
N HIS A 95 -8.14 -5.51 6.34
CA HIS A 95 -8.52 -4.26 6.99
C HIS A 95 -8.57 -3.11 5.99
N THR A 96 -9.73 -2.48 5.85
CA THR A 96 -10.00 -1.44 4.84
C THR A 96 -9.13 -0.19 4.98
N ALA A 97 -8.80 0.23 6.20
CA ALA A 97 -7.92 1.38 6.45
C ALA A 97 -6.41 1.04 6.46
N THR A 98 -6.02 -0.18 6.06
CA THR A 98 -4.61 -0.58 5.92
C THR A 98 -4.29 -0.66 4.44
N CYS A 99 -3.35 0.14 3.95
CA CYS A 99 -3.13 0.35 2.52
C CYS A 99 -1.83 -0.29 2.02
N GLN A 100 -1.81 -0.68 0.74
CA GLN A 100 -0.69 -1.41 0.16
C GLN A 100 0.51 -0.52 -0.14
N VAL A 101 1.70 -0.98 0.28
CA VAL A 101 2.99 -0.38 -0.11
C VAL A 101 3.50 -1.05 -1.37
N HIS A 102 4.00 -0.23 -2.30
CA HIS A 102 4.63 -0.68 -3.55
C HIS A 102 6.15 -0.57 -3.49
N PHE A 103 6.65 0.51 -2.87
CA PHE A 103 8.08 0.80 -2.84
C PHE A 103 8.47 1.44 -1.51
N LEU A 104 9.68 1.12 -1.05
CA LEU A 104 10.26 1.67 0.16
C LEU A 104 11.76 1.87 -0.05
N ASP A 105 12.23 3.08 0.26
CA ASP A 105 13.63 3.46 0.08
C ASP A 105 14.17 4.21 1.29
N LEU A 106 15.49 4.14 1.46
CA LEU A 106 16.21 5.01 2.37
C LEU A 106 16.61 6.25 1.58
N ASP A 107 16.22 7.42 2.09
CA ASP A 107 16.91 8.65 1.73
C ASP A 107 18.34 8.68 2.31
#